data_AF-A0A183EPB5-F1
#
_entry.id   AF-A0A183EPB5-F1
#
_cell.length_a   1.000
_cell.length_b   1.000
_cell.length_c   1.000
_cell.angle_alpha   90.00
_cell.angle_beta   90.00
_cell.angle_gamma   90.00
#
_symmetry.space_group_name_H-M   'P 1'
#
loop_
_entity.id
_entity.type
_entity.pdbx_description
1 polymer ?
#
loop_
_entity_poly.entity_id
_entity_poly.type
_entity_poly.pdbx_seq_one_letter_code
_entity_poly.pdbx_strand_id
1 'polypeptide(L)'
;LSVPACILGLLPVCNPSTGLYSGACPMESAFLNDINREQGYEGKHIFSIYSKTDQWVGYSVCYRITTQVPGQHGEKVYENKSHDQTFQDSYEVQRQMVLSHNVV
;
A
#
# COMPACT_ATOMS: atom_id res chain seq x y z
N LEU A 1 8.30 12.35 9.30
CA LEU A 1 8.73 11.16 8.53
C LEU A 1 8.04 9.96 9.18
N SER A 2 7.06 9.34 8.53
CA SER A 2 6.49 8.09 9.06
C SER A 2 7.44 6.94 8.74
N VAL A 3 7.72 6.09 9.73
CA VAL A 3 8.58 4.93 9.57
C VAL A 3 7.66 3.71 9.40
N PRO A 4 7.65 3.04 8.24
CA PRO A 4 6.86 1.84 8.02
C PRO A 4 7.09 0.77 9.11
N ALA A 5 6.02 0.29 9.72
CA ALA A 5 6.10 -0.66 10.84
C ALA A 5 6.70 -2.01 10.43
N CYS A 6 6.51 -2.41 9.16
CA CYS A 6 6.99 -3.69 8.64
C CYS A 6 8.44 -3.72 8.14
N ILE A 7 9.19 -2.62 8.24
CA ILE A 7 10.64 -2.64 7.98
C ILE A 7 11.37 -3.57 8.96
N LEU A 8 10.97 -3.56 10.24
CA LEU A 8 11.67 -4.29 11.29
C LEU A 8 11.13 -5.71 11.55
N GLY A 9 10.01 -6.09 10.93
CA GLY A 9 9.44 -7.45 11.08
C GLY A 9 8.91 -7.79 12.48
N LEU A 10 8.72 -6.81 13.37
CA LEU A 10 8.38 -7.04 14.77
C LEU A 10 6.90 -7.37 15.02
N LEU A 11 6.02 -7.04 14.06
CA LEU A 11 4.59 -7.33 14.16
C LEU A 11 4.28 -8.65 13.43
N PRO A 12 3.29 -9.44 13.90
CA PRO A 12 2.89 -10.68 13.23
C PRO A 12 2.53 -10.50 11.74
N VAL A 13 1.93 -9.35 11.38
CA VAL A 13 1.59 -9.01 9.99
C VAL A 13 2.82 -8.80 9.11
N CYS A 14 3.99 -8.56 9.69
CA CYS A 14 5.26 -8.31 9.01
C CYS A 14 6.13 -9.57 8.91
N ASN A 15 5.53 -10.75 8.78
CA ASN A 15 6.24 -12.02 8.65
C ASN A 15 7.06 -12.06 7.33
N PRO A 16 8.35 -12.44 7.33
CA PRO A 16 9.18 -12.50 6.12
C PRO A 16 8.76 -13.59 5.11
N SER A 17 7.96 -14.57 5.51
CA SER A 17 7.43 -15.60 4.61
C SER A 17 6.01 -15.25 4.17
N THR A 18 5.09 -15.05 5.11
CA THR A 18 3.64 -14.98 4.84
C THR A 18 3.03 -13.60 5.05
N GLY A 19 3.83 -12.56 5.30
CA GLY A 19 3.35 -11.24 5.69
C GLY A 19 3.89 -10.11 4.83
N LEU A 20 3.68 -8.89 5.29
CA LEU A 20 4.03 -7.64 4.61
C LEU A 20 5.41 -7.13 5.00
N TYR A 21 6.37 -8.01 5.31
CA TYR A 21 7.74 -7.59 5.58
C TYR A 21 8.33 -6.87 4.36
N SER A 22 8.36 -5.55 4.41
CA SER A 22 8.93 -4.68 3.37
C SER A 22 10.44 -4.47 3.55
N GLY A 23 10.97 -4.96 4.68
CA GLY A 23 12.38 -5.23 4.94
C GLY A 23 13.38 -4.09 4.83
N ALA A 24 14.63 -4.51 4.59
CA ALA A 24 15.81 -3.70 4.32
C ALA A 24 16.33 -4.11 2.95
N CYS A 25 16.24 -3.20 1.98
CA CYS A 25 16.37 -3.59 0.57
C CYS A 25 17.74 -4.17 0.22
N PRO A 26 17.76 -5.16 -0.71
CA PRO A 26 16.66 -5.58 -1.60
C PRO A 26 15.72 -6.66 -1.04
N MET A 27 15.81 -7.01 0.25
CA MET A 27 15.05 -8.12 0.81
C MET A 27 13.63 -7.69 1.25
N GLU A 28 12.61 -8.36 0.70
CA GLU A 28 11.20 -8.29 1.11
C GLU A 28 10.63 -9.70 1.33
N SER A 29 9.40 -9.82 1.85
CA SER A 29 8.82 -11.14 2.15
C SER A 29 8.61 -12.01 0.91
N ALA A 30 8.60 -13.33 1.09
CA ALA A 30 8.20 -14.26 0.04
C ALA A 30 6.78 -13.97 -0.48
N PHE A 31 5.87 -13.61 0.43
CA PHE A 31 4.51 -13.18 0.08
C PHE A 31 4.49 -11.95 -0.83
N LEU A 32 5.22 -10.86 -0.49
CA LEU A 32 5.28 -9.66 -1.33
C LEU A 32 5.91 -9.95 -2.69
N ASN A 33 6.96 -10.77 -2.74
CA ASN A 33 7.56 -11.19 -4.00
C ASN A 33 6.57 -11.97 -4.87
N ASP A 34 5.80 -12.89 -4.29
CA ASP A 34 4.85 -13.71 -5.04
C ASP A 34 3.66 -12.89 -5.55
N ILE A 35 3.04 -12.05 -4.71
CA ILE A 35 1.88 -11.27 -5.15
C ILE A 35 2.23 -10.20 -6.18
N ASN A 36 3.48 -9.71 -6.21
CA ASN A 36 3.91 -8.66 -7.14
C ASN A 36 4.52 -9.22 -8.44
N ARG A 37 4.64 -10.54 -8.59
CA ARG A 37 5.33 -11.18 -9.72
C ARG A 37 4.55 -11.08 -11.04
N GLU A 38 3.23 -11.04 -10.94
CA GLU A 38 2.28 -10.97 -12.04
C GLU A 38 1.45 -9.71 -11.83
N GLN A 39 1.13 -8.97 -12.90
CA GLN A 39 0.42 -7.69 -12.80
C GLN A 39 -0.99 -7.84 -13.35
N GLY A 40 -1.96 -7.22 -12.70
CA GLY A 40 -3.33 -7.12 -13.22
C GLY A 40 -4.25 -8.29 -12.86
N TYR A 41 -3.75 -9.31 -12.13
CA TYR A 41 -4.58 -10.43 -11.69
C TYR A 41 -5.48 -10.06 -10.50
N GLU A 42 -5.21 -8.93 -9.85
CA GLU A 42 -5.99 -8.39 -8.74
C GLU A 42 -7.38 -7.92 -9.20
N GLY A 43 -7.52 -7.52 -10.47
CA GLY A 43 -8.83 -7.17 -11.04
C GLY A 43 -8.76 -6.33 -12.32
N LYS A 44 -9.93 -6.09 -12.91
CA LYS A 44 -10.08 -5.28 -14.13
C LYS A 44 -9.74 -3.80 -13.92
N HIS A 45 -9.99 -3.28 -12.72
CA HIS A 45 -9.70 -1.90 -12.32
C HIS A 45 -9.05 -1.94 -10.94
N ILE A 46 -7.80 -1.48 -10.87
CA ILE A 46 -6.91 -1.61 -9.70
C ILE A 46 -6.51 -0.21 -9.28
N PHE A 47 -6.73 0.14 -8.02
CA PHE A 47 -6.43 1.45 -7.47
C PHE A 47 -5.84 1.31 -6.07
N SER A 48 -5.06 2.30 -5.66
CA SER A 48 -4.53 2.41 -4.31
C SER A 48 -4.95 3.72 -3.65
N ILE A 49 -5.21 3.70 -2.34
CA ILE A 49 -5.47 4.90 -1.52
C ILE A 49 -4.51 4.85 -0.34
N TYR A 50 -3.70 5.90 -0.16
CA TYR A 50 -2.72 5.94 0.92
C TYR A 50 -2.37 7.37 1.33
N SER A 51 -1.60 7.51 2.42
CA SER A 51 -1.09 8.81 2.87
C SER A 51 0.42 8.81 3.07
N LYS A 52 1.05 9.95 2.76
CA LYS A 52 2.48 10.19 3.03
C LYS A 52 2.83 10.19 4.52
N THR A 53 1.85 10.33 5.38
CA THR A 53 2.01 10.36 6.85
C THR A 53 1.42 9.13 7.55
N ASP A 54 1.04 8.09 6.81
CA ASP A 54 0.55 6.84 7.39
C ASP A 54 1.59 6.26 8.36
N GLN A 55 1.23 6.14 9.63
CA GLN A 55 2.14 5.75 10.70
C GLN A 55 2.37 4.23 10.81
N TRP A 56 1.60 3.41 10.10
CA TRP A 56 1.68 1.94 10.17
C TRP A 56 2.30 1.36 8.90
N VAL A 57 1.69 1.67 7.75
CA VAL A 57 2.17 1.21 6.45
C VAL A 57 3.38 2.03 6.01
N GLY A 58 3.42 3.31 6.39
CA GLY A 58 4.42 4.27 5.93
C GLY A 58 4.31 4.58 4.45
N TYR A 59 4.98 5.65 3.99
CA TYR A 59 4.84 6.12 2.60
C TYR A 59 5.70 5.34 1.61
N SER A 60 6.97 5.13 1.95
CA SER A 60 7.93 4.55 1.02
C SER A 60 9.01 3.79 1.75
N VAL A 61 9.43 2.67 1.17
CA VAL A 61 10.57 1.86 1.59
C VAL A 61 11.49 1.73 0.38
N CYS A 62 12.76 2.10 0.55
CA CYS A 62 13.78 1.99 -0.51
C CYS A 62 13.35 2.59 -1.85
N TYR A 63 12.83 3.81 -1.80
CA TYR A 63 12.39 4.57 -2.97
C TYR A 63 11.17 3.97 -3.70
N ARG A 64 10.53 2.93 -3.15
CA ARG A 64 9.26 2.38 -3.63
C ARG A 64 8.12 2.80 -2.70
N ILE A 65 6.98 3.17 -3.27
CA ILE A 65 5.77 3.45 -2.48
C ILE A 65 5.20 2.12 -2.02
N THR A 66 4.94 1.99 -0.73
CA THR A 66 4.57 0.73 -0.07
C THR A 66 3.18 0.22 -0.46
N THR A 67 2.27 1.11 -0.85
CA THR A 67 0.87 0.79 -1.15
C THR A 67 0.55 0.70 -2.64
N GLN A 68 1.50 1.03 -3.52
CA GLN A 68 1.29 0.91 -4.96
C GLN A 68 1.26 -0.56 -5.37
N VAL A 69 0.25 -0.93 -6.14
CA VAL A 69 0.16 -2.26 -6.77
C VAL A 69 0.79 -2.16 -8.17
N PRO A 70 1.74 -3.05 -8.54
CA PRO A 70 2.28 -3.10 -9.89
C PRO A 70 1.18 -3.21 -10.96
N GLY A 71 1.16 -2.28 -11.92
CA GLY A 71 0.16 -2.25 -12.99
C GLY A 71 -1.19 -1.63 -12.58
N GLN A 72 -1.28 -0.94 -11.44
CA GLN A 72 -2.50 -0.21 -11.06
C GLN A 72 -2.89 0.89 -12.06
N HIS A 73 -4.18 1.21 -12.10
CA HIS A 73 -4.79 2.17 -13.01
C HIS A 73 -4.85 3.60 -12.45
N GLY A 74 -4.57 3.78 -11.15
CA GLY A 74 -4.52 5.09 -10.53
C GLY A 74 -4.46 5.04 -9.01
N GLU A 75 -4.31 6.22 -8.40
CA GLU A 75 -4.10 6.32 -6.96
C GLU A 75 -4.61 7.62 -6.35
N LYS A 76 -5.10 7.55 -5.11
CA LYS A 76 -5.33 8.71 -4.27
C LYS A 76 -4.25 8.81 -3.21
N VAL A 77 -3.54 9.93 -3.21
CA VAL A 77 -2.50 10.24 -2.22
C VAL A 77 -2.94 11.39 -1.33
N TYR A 78 -2.98 11.15 -0.02
CA TYR A 78 -3.18 12.21 0.97
C TYR A 78 -1.85 12.67 1.56
N GLU A 79 -1.65 13.98 1.68
CA GLU A 79 -0.40 14.54 2.19
C GLU A 79 -0.22 14.35 3.70
N ASN A 80 -1.30 14.40 4.48
CA ASN A 80 -1.24 14.59 5.93
C ASN A 80 -2.33 13.85 6.72
N LYS A 81 -2.67 12.61 6.34
CA LYS A 81 -3.62 11.76 7.07
C LYS A 81 -2.90 10.65 7.84
N SER A 82 -3.42 10.31 9.01
CA SER A 82 -3.06 9.05 9.67
C SER A 82 -3.62 7.86 8.89
N HIS A 83 -3.21 6.65 9.25
CA HIS A 83 -3.77 5.41 8.71
C HIS A 83 -5.30 5.37 8.84
N ASP A 84 -5.82 5.62 10.04
CA ASP A 84 -7.26 5.56 10.33
C ASP A 84 -8.03 6.65 9.56
N GLN A 85 -7.48 7.86 9.48
CA GLN A 85 -8.08 8.96 8.70
C GLN A 85 -8.09 8.65 7.20
N THR A 86 -7.04 8.00 6.68
CA THR A 86 -6.98 7.58 5.28
C THR A 86 -8.13 6.63 4.96
N PHE A 87 -8.43 5.69 5.86
CA PHE A 87 -9.58 4.79 5.71
C PHE A 87 -10.92 5.53 5.84
N GLN A 88 -11.13 6.28 6.93
CA GLN A 88 -12.41 6.91 7.25
C GLN A 88 -12.84 7.97 6.22
N ASP A 89 -11.90 8.81 5.77
CA ASP A 89 -12.22 9.94 4.91
C ASP A 89 -12.21 9.60 3.42
N SER A 90 -11.81 8.39 3.04
CA SER A 90 -11.71 7.98 1.64
C SER A 90 -13.01 7.38 1.09
N TYR A 91 -14.11 7.41 1.85
CA TYR A 91 -15.37 6.78 1.44
C TYR A 91 -15.85 7.23 0.06
N GLU A 92 -15.85 8.53 -0.26
CA GLU A 92 -16.24 8.99 -1.60
C GLU A 92 -15.21 8.61 -2.67
N VAL A 93 -13.91 8.62 -2.34
CA VAL A 93 -12.88 8.19 -3.29
C VAL A 93 -13.07 6.72 -3.64
N GLN A 94 -13.27 5.86 -2.63
CA GLN A 94 -13.59 4.45 -2.81
C GLN A 94 -14.85 4.27 -3.66
N ARG A 95 -15.92 5.02 -3.35
CA ARG A 95 -17.17 4.97 -4.11
C ARG A 95 -16.97 5.33 -5.59
N GLN A 96 -16.18 6.35 -5.90
CA GLN A 96 -15.90 6.78 -7.28
C GLN A 96 -15.00 5.80 -8.04
N MET A 97 -14.02 5.20 -7.35
CA MET A 97 -13.19 4.14 -7.92
C MET A 97 -14.01 2.89 -8.26
N VAL A 98 -14.96 2.52 -7.40
CA VAL A 98 -15.81 1.32 -7.62
C VAL A 98 -16.89 1.56 -8.67
N LEU A 99 -17.61 2.68 -8.61
CA LEU A 99 -18.77 2.91 -9.48
C LEU A 99 -18.38 3.48 -10.86
N SER A 100 -17.36 4.33 -10.89
CA SER A 100 -16.99 5.11 -12.08
C SER A 100 -15.59 4.78 -12.60
N HIS A 101 -14.79 3.99 -11.88
CA HIS A 101 -13.38 3.72 -12.18
C HIS A 101 -12.53 4.99 -12.32
N ASN A 102 -12.87 6.02 -11.54
CA ASN A 102 -12.22 7.32 -11.56
C ASN A 102 -11.41 7.56 -10.28
N VAL A 103 -10.28 8.24 -10.43
CA VAL A 103 -9.48 8.77 -9.32
C VAL A 103 -9.92 10.20 -9.04
N VAL A 104 -10.23 10.51 -7.78
CA VAL A 104 -10.76 11.82 -7.33
C VAL A 104 -9.97 12.34 -6.14
#